data_AF-A0A7S0NBE6-F1
#
_entry.id   AF-A0A7S0NBE6-F1
#
_cell.length_a   1.000
_cell.length_b   1.000
_cell.length_c   1.000
_cell.angle_alpha   90.00
_cell.angle_beta   90.00
_cell.angle_gamma   90.00
#
_symmetry.space_group_name_H-M   'P 1'
#
loop_
_entity.id
_entity.type
_entity.pdbx_description
1 polymer ?
#
loop_
_entity_poly.entity_id
_entity_poly.type
_entity_poly.pdbx_seq_one_letter_code
_entity_poly.pdbx_strand_id
1 'polypeptide(L)'
;ANLALRATRSMLLLVATTAFTPPQAPSVLRHRARVSMSGADLGQSFRRAEVWSSDTATLTDVINVVGRWESSSEWRERTEFREDVDEGKLLFFEDPVQPYTRKKYDMSVRLGSASRVALLQNINALPFTNERLAASVGKSTAEFNAAPVSEAAVNVVFDALAESKNGLVAYAVIDERRAAWLGPDGGFDVGAYSGSLAKAQALVVASSLILYVVTPLVAAALIGKVLHLV
;
A
#
# COMPACT_ATOMS: atom_id res chain seq x y z
N ALA A 1 16.02 53.65 26.38
CA ALA A 1 15.69 53.44 24.96
C ALA A 1 16.25 52.09 24.48
N ASN A 2 15.73 50.99 25.03
CA ASN A 2 16.16 49.61 24.73
C ASN A 2 14.94 48.69 24.79
N LEU A 3 14.03 48.80 23.82
CA LEU A 3 12.80 48.00 23.80
C LEU A 3 12.17 47.88 22.40
N ALA A 4 12.98 47.92 21.34
CA ALA A 4 12.48 47.85 19.95
C ALA A 4 13.19 46.79 19.09
N LEU A 5 13.81 45.78 19.71
CA LEU A 5 14.57 44.76 18.97
C LEU A 5 14.44 43.37 19.59
N ARG A 6 13.21 42.86 19.76
CA ARG A 6 12.91 41.45 20.15
C ARG A 6 11.41 41.17 19.99
N ALA A 7 10.87 41.21 18.77
CA ALA A 7 9.47 40.83 18.53
C ALA A 7 9.19 40.30 17.11
N THR A 8 10.13 39.61 16.47
CA THR A 8 9.93 39.01 15.13
C THR A 8 10.57 37.64 15.03
N ARG A 9 10.33 36.78 16.02
CA ARG A 9 10.61 35.33 15.95
C ARG A 9 9.53 34.59 16.72
N SER A 10 8.40 34.37 16.07
CA SER A 10 7.41 33.31 16.36
C SER A 10 6.21 33.55 15.46
N MET A 11 6.33 33.23 14.17
CA MET A 11 5.15 33.06 13.32
C MET A 11 4.92 31.56 13.21
N LEU A 12 3.88 31.13 13.92
CA LEU A 12 3.31 29.79 13.99
C LEU A 12 3.45 29.02 12.67
N LEU A 13 4.17 27.89 12.72
CA LEU A 13 3.97 26.79 11.79
C LEU A 13 2.88 25.89 12.41
N LEU A 14 1.63 26.32 12.31
CA LEU A 14 0.47 25.49 12.65
C LEU A 14 -0.02 24.86 11.34
N VAL A 15 0.60 23.75 10.93
CA VAL A 15 0.01 22.90 9.89
C VAL A 15 -1.13 22.15 10.57
N ALA A 16 -2.35 22.60 10.35
CA ALA A 16 -3.56 21.92 10.79
C ALA A 16 -3.65 20.54 10.13
N THR A 17 -3.27 19.49 10.85
CA THR A 17 -3.39 18.08 10.47
C THR A 17 -4.80 17.53 10.72
N THR A 18 -5.85 18.29 10.38
CA THR A 18 -7.24 17.91 10.66
C THR A 18 -8.17 18.04 9.45
N ALA A 19 -7.76 17.56 8.27
CA ALA A 19 -8.66 17.51 7.13
C ALA A 19 -8.36 16.34 6.18
N PHE A 20 -8.24 15.12 6.72
CA PHE A 20 -8.44 13.89 5.95
C PHE A 20 -9.04 12.79 6.83
N THR A 21 -10.08 13.12 7.59
CA THR A 21 -11.09 12.11 7.91
C THR A 21 -11.91 11.94 6.62
N PRO A 22 -11.82 10.79 5.92
CA PRO A 22 -12.70 10.55 4.79
C PRO A 22 -14.15 10.64 5.29
N PRO A 23 -15.09 11.16 4.48
CA PRO A 23 -16.50 11.03 4.82
C PRO A 23 -16.78 9.55 5.06
N GLN A 24 -17.20 9.19 6.27
CA GLN A 24 -17.78 7.88 6.52
C GLN A 24 -19.03 7.82 5.66
N ALA A 25 -18.91 7.17 4.50
CA ALA A 25 -20.07 6.90 3.67
C ALA A 25 -21.05 6.08 4.53
N PRO A 26 -22.33 6.48 4.62
CA PRO A 26 -23.31 5.69 5.33
C PRO A 26 -23.33 4.29 4.72
N SER A 27 -23.10 3.29 5.57
CA SER A 27 -23.12 1.86 5.28
C SER A 27 -24.55 1.38 5.02
N VAL A 28 -25.21 1.97 4.03
CA VAL A 28 -26.60 1.71 3.69
C VAL A 28 -26.64 0.95 2.38
N LEU A 29 -27.00 -0.34 2.49
CA LEU A 29 -27.44 -1.23 1.42
C LEU A 29 -26.41 -1.49 0.29
N ARG A 30 -25.34 -2.21 0.62
CA ARG A 30 -24.71 -3.10 -0.38
C ARG A 30 -25.63 -4.29 -0.61
N HIS A 31 -26.57 -4.17 -1.54
CA HIS A 31 -27.14 -5.37 -2.18
C HIS A 31 -26.01 -6.06 -2.97
N ARG A 32 -25.19 -6.86 -2.28
CA ARG A 32 -24.23 -7.77 -2.89
C ARG A 32 -25.05 -8.93 -3.47
N ALA A 33 -25.51 -8.77 -4.71
CA ALA A 33 -26.00 -9.89 -5.48
C ALA A 33 -24.87 -10.91 -5.59
N ARG A 34 -25.22 -12.20 -5.47
CA ARG A 34 -24.30 -13.33 -5.64
C ARG A 34 -23.88 -13.37 -7.11
N VAL A 35 -22.81 -12.64 -7.46
CA VAL A 35 -22.27 -12.67 -8.82
C VAL A 35 -21.33 -13.85 -8.89
N SER A 36 -21.79 -14.95 -9.51
CA SER A 36 -20.88 -15.94 -10.04
C SER A 36 -20.01 -15.22 -11.07
N MET A 37 -18.71 -15.12 -10.83
CA MET A 37 -17.80 -14.41 -11.73
C MET A 37 -17.70 -15.17 -13.06
N SER A 38 -17.81 -14.43 -14.16
CA SER A 38 -17.60 -14.97 -15.50
C SER A 38 -16.10 -15.02 -15.84
N GLY A 39 -15.73 -15.80 -16.86
CA GLY A 39 -14.33 -15.84 -17.32
C GLY A 39 -13.78 -14.48 -17.78
N ALA A 40 -14.64 -13.56 -18.20
CA ALA A 40 -14.24 -12.19 -18.55
C ALA A 40 -13.88 -11.36 -17.31
N ASP A 41 -14.57 -11.57 -16.19
CA ASP A 41 -14.29 -10.87 -14.93
C ASP A 41 -12.94 -11.29 -14.36
N LEU A 42 -12.56 -12.57 -14.54
CA LEU A 42 -11.25 -13.09 -14.14
C LEU A 42 -10.07 -12.48 -14.90
N GLY A 43 -10.33 -11.99 -16.12
CA GLY A 43 -9.36 -11.29 -16.96
C GLY A 43 -9.23 -9.80 -16.64
N GLN A 44 -10.04 -9.26 -15.71
CA GLN A 44 -9.92 -7.87 -15.28
C GLN A 44 -8.51 -7.61 -14.74
N SER A 45 -7.83 -6.60 -15.29
CA SER A 45 -6.49 -6.21 -14.88
C SER A 45 -6.50 -5.04 -13.90
N PHE A 46 -5.66 -5.15 -12.89
CA PHE A 46 -5.41 -4.13 -11.87
C PHE A 46 -4.01 -3.58 -12.04
N ARG A 47 -3.87 -2.25 -11.95
CA ARG A 47 -2.59 -1.56 -12.00
C ARG A 47 -2.11 -1.20 -10.60
N ARG A 48 -0.79 -1.08 -10.44
CA ARG A 48 -0.15 -0.54 -9.23
C ARG A 48 -0.73 0.82 -8.80
N ALA A 49 -0.53 1.16 -7.53
CA ALA A 49 -0.76 2.51 -7.02
C ALA A 49 0.21 3.53 -7.62
N GLU A 50 1.45 3.11 -7.88
CA GLU A 50 2.40 3.85 -8.69
C GLU A 50 1.95 3.82 -10.16
N VAL A 51 1.18 4.82 -10.56
CA VAL A 51 0.51 4.87 -11.88
C VAL A 51 1.46 4.87 -13.08
N TRP A 52 2.74 5.17 -12.87
CA TRP A 52 3.80 5.09 -13.87
C TRP A 52 4.48 3.72 -13.95
N SER A 53 4.17 2.77 -13.06
CA SER A 53 4.61 1.40 -13.18
C SER A 53 3.84 0.67 -14.29
N SER A 54 4.54 -0.17 -15.04
CA SER A 54 3.94 -1.08 -16.03
C SER A 54 3.36 -2.35 -15.42
N ASP A 55 3.59 -2.59 -14.12
CA ASP A 55 3.13 -3.81 -13.46
C ASP A 55 1.60 -3.85 -13.41
N THR A 56 1.05 -4.99 -13.81
CA THR A 56 -0.37 -5.28 -13.73
C THR A 56 -0.59 -6.70 -13.21
N ALA A 57 -1.74 -6.93 -12.61
CA ALA A 57 -2.15 -8.23 -12.11
C ALA A 57 -3.61 -8.49 -12.50
N THR A 58 -3.92 -9.71 -12.92
CA THR A 58 -5.32 -10.08 -13.19
C THR A 58 -6.07 -10.32 -11.87
N LEU A 59 -7.39 -10.36 -11.93
CA LEU A 59 -8.22 -10.73 -10.77
C LEU A 59 -7.86 -12.13 -10.24
N THR A 60 -7.54 -13.06 -11.15
CA THR A 60 -7.07 -14.39 -10.78
C THR A 60 -5.77 -14.32 -9.97
N ASP A 61 -4.82 -13.47 -10.37
CA ASP A 61 -3.55 -13.32 -9.66
C ASP A 61 -3.74 -12.69 -8.28
N VAL A 62 -4.61 -11.69 -8.18
CA VAL A 62 -4.99 -11.05 -6.91
C VAL A 62 -5.59 -12.08 -5.95
N ILE A 63 -6.51 -12.90 -6.44
CA ILE A 63 -7.15 -13.94 -5.63
C ILE A 63 -6.12 -15.00 -5.21
N ASN A 64 -5.20 -15.39 -6.09
CA ASN A 64 -4.11 -16.32 -5.76
C ASN A 64 -3.28 -15.81 -4.57
N VAL A 65 -2.97 -14.51 -4.51
CA VAL A 65 -2.26 -13.91 -3.38
C VAL A 65 -3.12 -13.92 -2.12
N VAL A 66 -4.37 -13.43 -2.20
CA VAL A 66 -5.25 -13.24 -1.03
C VAL A 66 -5.68 -14.58 -0.40
N GLY A 67 -5.82 -15.63 -1.20
CA GLY A 67 -6.24 -16.96 -0.74
C GLY A 67 -5.16 -17.81 -0.10
N ARG A 68 -3.90 -17.32 -0.04
CA ARG A 68 -2.75 -18.02 0.55
C ARG A 68 -2.49 -17.72 2.01
N TRP A 69 -3.17 -16.73 2.56
CA TRP A 69 -2.98 -16.31 3.94
C TRP A 69 -4.28 -15.77 4.50
N GLU A 70 -4.50 -15.94 5.80
CA GLU A 70 -5.64 -15.42 6.54
C GLU A 70 -5.22 -14.26 7.47
N SER A 71 -3.99 -14.29 7.98
CA SER A 71 -3.40 -13.25 8.82
C SER A 71 -1.98 -12.87 8.37
N SER A 72 -1.62 -11.61 8.58
CA SER A 72 -0.26 -11.10 8.41
C SER A 72 0.78 -11.83 9.26
N SER A 73 0.36 -12.49 10.35
CA SER A 73 1.25 -13.32 11.18
C SER A 73 1.92 -14.47 10.43
N GLU A 74 1.33 -14.95 9.34
CA GLU A 74 1.84 -16.09 8.55
C GLU A 74 3.02 -15.74 7.64
N TRP A 75 3.19 -14.45 7.29
CA TRP A 75 4.19 -14.01 6.31
C TRP A 75 5.01 -12.79 6.73
N ARG A 76 4.70 -12.14 7.85
CA ARG A 76 5.37 -10.88 8.27
C ARG A 76 6.85 -11.05 8.64
N GLU A 77 7.27 -12.25 8.99
CA GLU A 77 8.64 -12.52 9.44
C GLU A 77 9.59 -12.68 8.25
N ARG A 78 10.82 -12.21 8.37
CA ARG A 78 11.81 -12.26 7.28
C ARG A 78 13.07 -12.96 7.76
N THR A 79 13.62 -13.79 6.89
CA THR A 79 14.91 -14.49 7.12
C THR A 79 15.99 -14.02 6.15
N GLU A 80 15.60 -13.46 5.01
CA GLU A 80 16.50 -13.02 3.94
C GLU A 80 16.64 -11.49 3.89
N PHE A 81 17.89 -11.03 3.95
CA PHE A 81 18.23 -9.60 3.99
C PHE A 81 19.35 -9.29 3.02
N ARG A 82 19.29 -8.09 2.44
CA ARG A 82 20.38 -7.52 1.65
C ARG A 82 21.21 -6.60 2.54
N GLU A 83 22.51 -6.88 2.62
CA GLU A 83 23.47 -6.16 3.48
C GLU A 83 24.55 -5.43 2.65
N ASP A 84 24.45 -5.46 1.32
CA ASP A 84 25.33 -4.83 0.33
C ASP A 84 25.17 -3.29 0.22
N VAL A 85 24.56 -2.66 1.22
CA VAL A 85 24.35 -1.20 1.27
C VAL A 85 25.44 -0.60 2.14
N ASP A 86 26.53 -0.13 1.54
CA ASP A 86 27.61 0.58 2.22
C ASP A 86 27.05 1.68 3.15
N GLU A 87 27.37 1.61 4.44
CA GLU A 87 26.86 2.47 5.52
C GLU A 87 27.11 3.97 5.32
N GLY A 88 27.94 4.36 4.34
CA GLY A 88 28.25 5.75 3.99
C GLY A 88 27.52 6.30 2.76
N LYS A 89 26.83 5.47 1.98
CA LYS A 89 25.98 5.91 0.87
C LYS A 89 24.54 5.85 1.36
N LEU A 90 24.12 6.87 2.11
CA LEU A 90 22.70 7.21 2.22
C LEU A 90 22.25 7.67 0.82
N LEU A 91 22.07 6.71 -0.07
CA LEU A 91 21.42 6.88 -1.35
C LEU A 91 20.03 7.44 -1.03
N PHE A 92 19.64 8.42 -1.84
CA PHE A 92 18.41 9.20 -1.77
C PHE A 92 17.19 8.37 -1.31
N PHE A 93 16.17 9.05 -0.78
CA PHE A 93 14.94 8.50 -0.19
C PHE A 93 14.18 7.38 -0.98
N GLU A 94 14.63 6.99 -2.17
CA GLU A 94 13.99 6.06 -3.09
C GLU A 94 14.94 4.97 -3.64
N ASP A 95 16.05 4.65 -2.95
CA ASP A 95 16.86 3.49 -3.36
C ASP A 95 16.03 2.17 -3.24
N PRO A 96 15.84 1.42 -4.35
CA PRO A 96 15.04 0.20 -4.37
C PRO A 96 15.59 -0.92 -3.47
N VAL A 97 16.86 -0.84 -3.04
CA VAL A 97 17.50 -1.85 -2.17
C VAL A 97 17.15 -1.61 -0.69
N GLN A 98 16.89 -0.37 -0.27
CA GLN A 98 16.66 -0.05 1.15
C GLN A 98 15.59 -0.93 1.83
N PRO A 99 14.41 -1.20 1.23
CA PRO A 99 13.39 -2.04 1.84
C PRO A 99 13.85 -3.47 2.17
N TYR A 100 14.87 -3.98 1.47
CA TYR A 100 15.41 -5.32 1.65
C TYR A 100 16.38 -5.45 2.82
N THR A 101 16.81 -4.35 3.43
CA THR A 101 17.78 -4.35 4.52
C THR A 101 17.20 -4.85 5.85
N ARG A 102 18.04 -5.45 6.69
CA ARG A 102 17.70 -5.84 8.07
C ARG A 102 17.24 -4.65 8.91
N LYS A 103 17.92 -3.50 8.78
CA LYS A 103 17.57 -2.26 9.48
C LYS A 103 16.13 -1.81 9.22
N LYS A 104 15.63 -1.91 7.97
CA LYS A 104 14.23 -1.57 7.66
C LYS A 104 13.27 -2.61 8.23
N TYR A 105 13.64 -3.88 8.23
CA TYR A 105 12.83 -4.93 8.86
C TYR A 105 12.70 -4.72 10.37
N ASP A 106 13.80 -4.53 11.09
CA ASP A 106 13.79 -4.29 12.54
C ASP A 106 12.96 -3.03 12.88
N MET A 107 13.04 -2.00 12.02
CA MET A 107 12.18 -0.83 12.13
C MET A 107 10.69 -1.19 11.97
N SER A 108 10.32 -2.01 10.97
CA SER A 108 8.93 -2.43 10.79
C SER A 108 8.39 -3.25 11.98
N VAL A 109 9.22 -4.13 12.55
CA VAL A 109 8.86 -4.93 13.72
C VAL A 109 8.59 -4.03 14.93
N ARG A 110 9.48 -3.06 15.20
CA ARG A 110 9.28 -2.08 16.30
C ARG A 110 8.00 -1.26 16.13
N LEU A 111 7.59 -0.98 14.90
CA LEU A 111 6.37 -0.24 14.57
C LEU A 111 5.11 -1.13 14.52
N GLY A 112 5.23 -2.44 14.79
CA GLY A 112 4.10 -3.37 14.69
C GLY A 112 3.52 -3.45 13.28
N SER A 113 4.38 -3.34 12.26
CA SER A 113 3.99 -3.23 10.85
C SER A 113 4.64 -4.31 10.00
N ALA A 114 3.91 -4.80 9.00
CA ALA A 114 4.46 -5.66 7.97
C ALA A 114 5.00 -4.82 6.82
N SER A 115 6.03 -5.35 6.17
CA SER A 115 6.62 -4.73 4.98
C SER A 115 6.21 -5.47 3.72
N ARG A 116 6.14 -4.75 2.60
CA ARG A 116 5.91 -5.35 1.27
C ARG A 116 6.88 -6.48 0.95
N VAL A 117 8.15 -6.29 1.32
CA VAL A 117 9.21 -7.27 1.09
C VAL A 117 8.94 -8.58 1.83
N ALA A 118 8.35 -8.52 3.04
CA ALA A 118 7.99 -9.74 3.76
C ALA A 118 6.95 -10.57 3.00
N LEU A 119 5.92 -9.91 2.44
CA LEU A 119 4.93 -10.61 1.61
C LEU A 119 5.57 -11.19 0.35
N LEU A 120 6.43 -10.43 -0.34
CA LEU A 120 7.16 -10.89 -1.53
C LEU A 120 7.99 -12.15 -1.27
N GLN A 121 8.70 -12.20 -0.14
CA GLN A 121 9.58 -13.31 0.21
C GLN A 121 8.80 -14.59 0.58
N ASN A 122 7.66 -14.44 1.26
CA ASN A 122 7.02 -15.59 1.89
C ASN A 122 5.79 -16.12 1.15
N ILE A 123 5.13 -15.33 0.31
CA ILE A 123 3.82 -15.70 -0.24
C ILE A 123 3.83 -16.99 -1.07
N ASN A 124 4.90 -17.24 -1.83
CA ASN A 124 5.01 -18.44 -2.67
C ASN A 124 5.24 -19.72 -1.83
N ALA A 125 5.69 -19.60 -0.58
CA ALA A 125 5.81 -20.72 0.35
C ALA A 125 4.47 -21.06 1.04
N LEU A 126 3.50 -20.15 1.01
CA LEU A 126 2.20 -20.36 1.63
C LEU A 126 1.23 -21.07 0.66
N PRO A 127 0.57 -22.16 1.10
CA PRO A 127 -0.42 -22.84 0.28
C PRO A 127 -1.70 -22.01 0.19
N PHE A 128 -2.38 -22.10 -0.94
CA PHE A 128 -3.74 -21.61 -1.11
C PHE A 128 -4.70 -22.55 -0.35
N THR A 129 -5.35 -22.03 0.69
CA THR A 129 -6.18 -22.82 1.62
C THR A 129 -7.68 -22.50 1.53
N ASN A 130 -8.05 -21.35 0.95
CA ASN A 130 -9.43 -20.88 0.99
C ASN A 130 -10.32 -21.48 -0.11
N GLU A 131 -10.88 -22.67 0.14
CA GLU A 131 -11.73 -23.39 -0.83
C GLU A 131 -12.92 -22.58 -1.35
N ARG A 132 -13.56 -21.77 -0.49
CA ARG A 132 -14.72 -20.94 -0.89
C ARG A 132 -14.31 -19.84 -1.87
N LEU A 133 -13.19 -19.19 -1.60
CA LEU A 133 -12.63 -18.18 -2.48
C LEU A 133 -12.25 -18.79 -3.84
N ALA A 134 -11.64 -19.98 -3.86
CA ALA A 134 -11.35 -20.67 -5.11
C ALA A 134 -12.63 -21.04 -5.89
N ALA A 135 -13.62 -21.60 -5.20
CA ALA A 135 -14.91 -21.94 -5.79
C ALA A 135 -15.65 -20.72 -6.34
N SER A 136 -15.48 -19.53 -5.74
CA SER A 136 -16.10 -18.29 -6.21
C SER A 136 -15.66 -17.86 -7.62
N VAL A 137 -14.53 -18.38 -8.09
CA VAL A 137 -13.99 -18.16 -9.43
C VAL A 137 -13.95 -19.42 -10.29
N GLY A 138 -14.65 -20.48 -9.87
CA GLY A 138 -14.72 -21.74 -10.61
C GLY A 138 -13.39 -22.49 -10.69
N LYS A 139 -12.48 -22.29 -9.73
CA LYS A 139 -11.20 -23.00 -9.63
C LYS A 139 -11.13 -23.81 -8.34
N SER A 140 -10.26 -24.80 -8.34
CA SER A 140 -9.87 -25.56 -7.15
C SER A 140 -8.67 -24.92 -6.45
N THR A 141 -8.48 -25.25 -5.17
CA THR A 141 -7.26 -24.89 -4.43
C THR A 141 -6.01 -25.52 -5.05
N ALA A 142 -6.13 -26.72 -5.63
CA ALA A 142 -5.04 -27.39 -6.34
C ALA A 142 -4.56 -26.60 -7.57
N GLU A 143 -5.49 -26.04 -8.36
CA GLU A 143 -5.15 -25.20 -9.51
C GLU A 143 -4.44 -23.91 -9.08
N PHE A 144 -4.85 -23.29 -7.97
CA PHE A 144 -4.14 -22.13 -7.43
C PHE A 144 -2.76 -22.47 -6.87
N ASN A 145 -2.62 -23.61 -6.20
CA ASN A 145 -1.34 -24.06 -5.66
C ASN A 145 -0.34 -24.42 -6.76
N ALA A 146 -0.80 -24.91 -7.91
CA ALA A 146 0.04 -25.18 -9.08
C ALA A 146 0.54 -23.91 -9.79
N ALA A 147 -0.14 -22.77 -9.61
CA ALA A 147 0.20 -21.50 -10.25
C ALA A 147 1.10 -20.64 -9.33
N PRO A 148 2.32 -20.26 -9.76
CA PRO A 148 3.17 -19.39 -8.97
C PRO A 148 2.56 -17.99 -8.84
N VAL A 149 2.86 -17.30 -7.74
CA VAL A 149 2.47 -15.91 -7.52
C VAL A 149 3.56 -15.00 -8.09
N SER A 150 3.17 -14.12 -9.01
CA SER A 150 4.08 -13.12 -9.58
C SER A 150 4.33 -11.96 -8.62
N GLU A 151 5.52 -11.35 -8.72
CA GLU A 151 5.85 -10.14 -7.95
C GLU A 151 4.87 -8.98 -8.23
N ALA A 152 4.44 -8.81 -9.48
CA ALA A 152 3.45 -7.80 -9.86
C ALA A 152 2.12 -7.98 -9.09
N ALA A 153 1.65 -9.22 -8.93
CA ALA A 153 0.44 -9.52 -8.18
C ALA A 153 0.56 -9.17 -6.70
N VAL A 154 1.68 -9.58 -6.07
CA VAL A 154 1.96 -9.23 -4.67
C VAL A 154 1.97 -7.73 -4.47
N ASN A 155 2.61 -7.03 -5.40
CA ASN A 155 2.76 -5.59 -5.33
C ASN A 155 1.43 -4.85 -5.47
N VAL A 156 0.58 -5.27 -6.41
CA VAL A 156 -0.77 -4.72 -6.59
C VAL A 156 -1.65 -4.99 -5.37
N VAL A 157 -1.56 -6.19 -4.78
CA VAL A 157 -2.30 -6.52 -3.55
C VAL A 157 -1.79 -5.71 -2.36
N PHE A 158 -0.48 -5.57 -2.20
CA PHE A 158 0.08 -4.77 -1.12
C PHE A 158 -0.27 -3.28 -1.26
N ASP A 159 -0.36 -2.75 -2.49
CA ASP A 159 -0.84 -1.39 -2.72
C ASP A 159 -2.26 -1.20 -2.17
N ALA A 160 -3.16 -2.16 -2.45
CA ALA A 160 -4.51 -2.17 -1.90
C ALA A 160 -4.51 -2.34 -0.37
N LEU A 161 -3.62 -3.17 0.20
CA LEU A 161 -3.47 -3.31 1.66
C LEU A 161 -2.97 -2.01 2.30
N ALA A 162 -2.07 -1.29 1.65
CA ALA A 162 -1.44 -0.10 2.21
C ALA A 162 -2.37 1.10 2.18
N GLU A 163 -3.16 1.24 1.11
CA GLU A 163 -3.95 2.43 0.81
C GLU A 163 -3.10 3.73 0.87
N SER A 164 -1.79 3.62 0.62
CA SER A 164 -0.84 4.72 0.72
C SER A 164 0.44 4.48 -0.08
N LYS A 165 1.30 5.52 -0.22
CA LYS A 165 2.66 5.39 -0.79
C LYS A 165 3.62 4.60 0.13
N ASN A 166 3.23 4.29 1.37
CA ASN A 166 4.15 3.66 2.33
C ASN A 166 4.29 2.15 2.04
N GLY A 167 5.52 1.63 2.15
CA GLY A 167 5.81 0.20 2.07
C GLY A 167 5.56 -0.57 3.37
N LEU A 168 4.98 0.08 4.39
CA LEU A 168 4.70 -0.47 5.71
C LEU A 168 3.22 -0.29 6.09
N VAL A 169 2.62 -1.33 6.65
CA VAL A 169 1.23 -1.33 7.12
C VAL A 169 1.13 -2.07 8.45
N ALA A 170 0.41 -1.51 9.42
CA ALA A 170 0.22 -2.14 10.72
C ALA A 170 -0.46 -3.53 10.59
N TYR A 171 -0.03 -4.51 11.39
CA TYR A 171 -0.53 -5.90 11.29
C TYR A 171 -2.06 -6.00 11.38
N ALA A 172 -2.64 -5.33 12.38
CA ALA A 172 -4.09 -5.33 12.58
C ALA A 172 -4.86 -4.74 11.39
N VAL A 173 -4.29 -3.70 10.76
CA VAL A 173 -4.91 -3.03 9.60
C VAL A 173 -4.86 -3.92 8.35
N ILE A 174 -3.80 -4.71 8.18
CA ILE A 174 -3.71 -5.68 7.08
C ILE A 174 -4.83 -6.73 7.21
N ASP A 175 -4.96 -7.32 8.39
CA ASP A 175 -5.92 -8.39 8.65
C ASP A 175 -7.36 -7.86 8.51
N GLU A 176 -7.64 -6.67 9.02
CA GLU A 176 -8.93 -5.97 8.87
C GLU A 176 -9.27 -5.70 7.39
N ARG A 177 -8.34 -5.12 6.63
CA ARG A 177 -8.57 -4.77 5.21
C ARG A 177 -8.76 -6.01 4.35
N ARG A 178 -7.97 -7.06 4.58
CA ARG A 178 -8.13 -8.34 3.89
C ARG A 178 -9.52 -8.93 4.16
N ALA A 179 -9.95 -8.96 5.42
CA ALA A 179 -11.27 -9.46 5.78
C ALA A 179 -12.39 -8.68 5.08
N ALA A 180 -12.24 -7.36 4.91
CA ALA A 180 -13.21 -6.52 4.19
C ALA A 180 -13.32 -6.81 2.68
N TRP A 181 -12.31 -7.46 2.09
CA TRP A 181 -12.35 -7.92 0.69
C TRP A 181 -13.10 -9.23 0.51
N LEU A 182 -13.48 -9.91 1.59
CA LEU A 182 -14.26 -11.13 1.51
C LEU A 182 -15.76 -10.82 1.65
N GLY A 183 -16.55 -11.48 0.82
CA GLY A 183 -18.01 -11.47 0.89
C GLY A 183 -18.51 -12.27 2.10
N PRO A 184 -19.77 -12.05 2.53
CA PRO A 184 -20.39 -12.85 3.60
C PRO A 184 -20.45 -14.36 3.30
N ASP A 185 -20.43 -14.70 2.01
CA ASP A 185 -20.40 -16.04 1.44
C ASP A 185 -18.98 -16.61 1.28
N GLY A 186 -17.94 -15.84 1.66
CA GLY A 186 -16.53 -16.21 1.51
C GLY A 186 -15.97 -16.01 0.09
N GLY A 187 -16.74 -15.41 -0.82
CA GLY A 187 -16.27 -15.04 -2.16
C GLY A 187 -15.43 -13.77 -2.14
N PHE A 188 -14.74 -13.48 -3.24
CA PHE A 188 -13.98 -12.24 -3.38
C PHE A 188 -14.90 -11.06 -3.71
N ASP A 189 -14.79 -9.97 -2.95
CA ASP A 189 -15.49 -8.73 -3.25
C ASP A 189 -14.61 -7.76 -4.05
N VAL A 190 -14.77 -7.83 -5.37
CA VAL A 190 -14.03 -7.00 -6.32
C VAL A 190 -14.24 -5.50 -6.05
N GLY A 191 -15.43 -5.09 -5.63
CA GLY A 191 -15.75 -3.68 -5.35
C GLY A 191 -14.97 -3.11 -4.16
N ALA A 192 -14.90 -3.84 -3.05
CA ALA A 192 -14.14 -3.46 -1.86
C ALA A 192 -12.64 -3.42 -2.16
N TYR A 193 -12.12 -4.44 -2.85
CA TYR A 193 -10.72 -4.48 -3.27
C TYR A 193 -10.37 -3.31 -4.19
N SER A 194 -11.19 -3.08 -5.22
CA SER A 194 -11.00 -1.96 -6.17
C SER A 194 -11.06 -0.61 -5.47
N GLY A 195 -11.93 -0.46 -4.47
CA GLY A 195 -12.02 0.75 -3.64
C GLY A 195 -10.72 1.02 -2.86
N SER A 196 -10.16 -0.01 -2.21
CA SER A 196 -8.87 0.11 -1.51
C SER A 196 -7.72 0.46 -2.47
N LEU A 197 -7.67 -0.18 -3.63
CA LEU A 197 -6.64 0.11 -4.64
C LEU A 197 -6.78 1.52 -5.23
N ALA A 198 -7.99 1.96 -5.55
CA ALA A 198 -8.25 3.31 -6.04
C ALA A 198 -7.85 4.38 -5.01
N LYS A 199 -8.06 4.10 -3.72
CA LYS A 199 -7.59 4.97 -2.63
C LYS A 199 -6.06 5.05 -2.59
N ALA A 200 -5.38 3.92 -2.75
CA ALA A 200 -3.91 3.89 -2.85
C ALA A 200 -3.40 4.73 -4.03
N GLN A 201 -3.98 4.52 -5.22
CA GLN A 201 -3.65 5.27 -6.44
C GLN A 201 -3.85 6.78 -6.25
N ALA A 202 -5.01 7.19 -5.72
CA ALA A 202 -5.30 8.59 -5.45
C ALA A 202 -4.28 9.21 -4.50
N LEU A 203 -3.89 8.51 -3.42
CA LEU A 203 -2.92 9.03 -2.47
C LEU A 203 -1.50 9.13 -3.07
N VAL A 204 -1.09 8.15 -3.90
CA VAL A 204 0.21 8.19 -4.59
C VAL A 204 0.27 9.37 -5.55
N VAL A 205 -0.78 9.59 -6.35
CA VAL A 205 -0.87 10.74 -7.27
C VAL A 205 -0.83 12.06 -6.49
N ALA A 206 -1.65 12.19 -5.45
CA ALA A 206 -1.69 13.41 -4.63
C ALA A 206 -0.34 13.70 -3.95
N SER A 207 0.29 12.67 -3.36
CA SER A 207 1.60 12.80 -2.71
C SER A 207 2.68 13.23 -3.68
N SER A 208 2.65 12.71 -4.91
CA SER A 208 3.60 13.06 -5.95
C SER A 208 3.42 14.50 -6.43
N LEU A 209 2.18 14.97 -6.60
CA LEU A 209 1.89 16.36 -6.95
C LEU A 209 2.39 17.33 -5.86
N ILE A 210 2.19 16.99 -4.59
CA ILE A 210 2.69 17.80 -3.47
C ILE A 210 4.22 17.86 -3.49
N LEU A 211 4.89 16.71 -3.62
CA LEU A 211 6.34 16.62 -3.51
C LEU A 211 7.05 17.27 -4.71
N TYR A 212 6.58 17.04 -5.93
CA TYR A 212 7.30 17.44 -7.14
C TYR A 212 6.80 18.73 -7.78
N VAL A 213 5.60 19.22 -7.43
CA VAL A 213 5.05 20.46 -7.99
C VAL A 213 4.88 21.52 -6.93
N VAL A 214 4.14 21.23 -5.86
CA VAL A 214 3.81 22.24 -4.85
C VAL A 214 5.05 22.64 -4.04
N THR A 215 5.82 21.67 -3.57
CA THR A 215 7.00 21.93 -2.70
C THR A 215 8.05 22.81 -3.41
N PRO A 216 8.46 22.53 -4.67
CA PRO A 216 9.39 23.40 -5.39
C PRO A 216 8.86 24.81 -5.63
N LEU A 217 7.56 24.97 -5.96
CA LEU A 217 6.96 26.29 -6.16
C LEU A 217 6.95 27.13 -4.88
N VAL A 218 6.60 26.52 -3.74
CA VAL A 218 6.65 27.19 -2.44
C VAL A 218 8.08 27.56 -2.07
N ALA A 219 9.05 26.66 -2.29
CA ALA A 219 10.46 26.95 -2.06
C ALA A 219 10.96 28.12 -2.92
N ALA A 220 10.63 28.15 -4.21
CA ALA A 220 10.98 29.23 -5.12
C ALA A 220 10.37 30.58 -4.69
N ALA A 221 9.11 30.59 -4.28
CA ALA A 221 8.44 31.80 -3.78
C ALA A 221 9.09 32.34 -2.50
N LEU A 222 9.47 31.46 -1.57
CA LEU A 222 10.18 31.85 -0.35
C LEU A 222 11.58 32.40 -0.63
N ILE A 223 12.33 31.77 -1.54
CA ILE A 223 13.65 32.25 -1.97
C ILE A 223 13.52 33.64 -2.63
N GLY A 224 12.57 33.81 -3.54
CA GLY A 224 12.32 35.11 -4.19
C GLY A 224 11.97 36.21 -3.19
N LYS A 225 11.17 35.90 -2.16
CA LYS A 225 10.85 36.85 -1.09
C LYS A 225 12.08 37.24 -0.26
N VAL A 226 12.98 36.30 0.03
CA VAL A 226 14.22 36.58 0.77
C VAL A 226 15.16 37.44 -0.08
N LEU A 227 15.32 37.12 -1.37
CA LEU A 227 16.19 37.88 -2.27
C LEU A 227 15.68 39.31 -2.52
N HIS A 228 14.37 39.56 -2.48
CA HIS A 228 13.81 40.91 -2.59
C HIS A 228 14.00 41.77 -1.33
N LEU A 229 14.33 41.17 -0.18
CA LEU A 229 14.51 41.87 1.09
C LEU A 229 15.99 42.20 1.40
N VAL A 230 16.92 41.68 0.61
CA VAL A 230 18.38 41.91 0.69
C VAL A 230 18.79 42.90 -0.39
#